data_AF-Q20AL7-F1
#
_entry.id   AF-Q20AL7-F1
#
_cell.length_a   1.000
_cell.length_b   1.000
_cell.length_c   1.000
_cell.angle_alpha   90.00
_cell.angle_beta   90.00
_cell.angle_gamma   90.00
#
_symmetry.space_group_name_H-M   'P 1'
#
loop_
_entity.id
_entity.type
_entity.pdbx_description
1 polymer ?
#
loop_
_entity_poly.entity_id
_entity_poly.type
_entity_poly.pdbx_seq_one_letter_code
_entity_poly.pdbx_strand_id
1 'polypeptide(L)' 'GVFQFKVDYNRLGYTHLYSSTQVSVRPLEHTQYERYIPSAYPYYASVFSMMAGLFVFSIVFLHMKEKEKSD' A
#
# COMPACT_ATOMS: atom_id res chain seq x y z
N GLY A 1 10.47 14.97 8.84
CA GLY A 1 10.94 15.90 9.90
C GLY A 1 11.33 17.23 9.30
N VAL A 2 11.84 18.14 10.12
CA VAL A 2 12.37 19.44 9.68
C VAL A 2 13.89 19.34 9.59
N PHE A 3 14.46 19.67 8.44
CA PHE A 3 15.88 19.61 8.15
C PHE A 3 16.38 20.98 7.65
N GLN A 4 17.71 21.15 7.59
CA GLN A 4 18.32 22.39 7.08
C GLN A 4 19.46 22.05 6.13
N PHE A 5 19.47 22.68 4.96
CA PHE A 5 20.66 22.77 4.12
C PHE A 5 21.55 23.86 4.69
N LYS A 6 22.78 23.53 5.08
CA LYS A 6 23.75 24.49 5.64
C LYS A 6 25.00 24.54 4.75
N VAL A 7 25.36 25.74 4.32
CA VAL A 7 26.62 26.04 3.64
C VAL A 7 27.43 26.94 4.55
N ASP A 8 28.57 26.45 5.00
CA ASP A 8 29.54 27.19 5.81
C ASP A 8 30.88 27.18 5.07
N TYR A 9 31.27 28.33 4.52
CA TYR A 9 32.50 28.51 3.79
C TYR A 9 33.41 29.47 4.55
N ASN A 10 34.26 28.90 5.40
CA ASN A 10 35.28 29.62 6.15
C ASN A 10 36.69 29.29 5.63
N ARG A 11 37.33 30.25 4.97
CA ARG A 11 38.68 30.13 4.39
C ARG A 11 39.45 31.44 4.59
N LEU A 12 40.73 31.31 4.96
CA LEU A 12 41.62 32.46 5.13
C LEU A 12 41.73 33.26 3.83
N GLY A 13 41.58 34.58 3.91
CA GLY A 13 41.63 35.47 2.74
C GLY A 13 40.32 35.59 1.95
N TYR A 14 39.26 34.85 2.32
CA TYR A 14 37.92 35.00 1.77
C TYR A 14 36.95 35.50 2.84
N THR A 15 35.89 36.19 2.42
CA THR A 15 34.76 36.51 3.30
C THR A 15 34.06 35.22 3.73
N HIS A 16 33.75 35.11 5.02
CA HIS A 16 32.98 33.99 5.55
C HIS A 16 31.56 34.01 4.96
N LEU A 17 31.17 32.91 4.31
CA LEU A 17 29.81 32.74 3.79
C LEU A 17 29.08 31.70 4.63
N TYR A 18 27.94 32.10 5.19
CA TYR A 18 27.04 31.23 5.91
C TYR A 18 25.63 31.33 5.32
N SER A 19 25.07 30.21 4.90
CA SER A 19 23.71 30.13 4.39
C SER A 19 23.00 28.90 4.96
N SER A 20 21.79 29.09 5.47
CA SER A 20 20.96 28.01 6.00
C SER A 20 19.56 28.09 5.42
N THR A 21 19.08 27.00 4.82
CA THR A 21 17.73 26.89 4.26
C THR A 21 16.99 25.76 4.95
N GLN A 22 15.93 26.10 5.70
CA GLN A 22 15.09 25.12 6.38
C GLN A 22 14.08 24.52 5.40
N VAL A 23 13.99 23.18 5.39
CA VAL A 23 13.09 22.42 4.53
C VAL A 23 12.40 21.33 5.34
N SER A 24 11.12 21.10 5.07
CA SER A 24 10.36 19.99 5.64
C SER A 24 10.42 18.77 4.73
N VAL A 25 10.74 17.62 5.31
CA VAL A 25 10.67 16.32 4.64
C VAL A 25 9.46 15.58 5.21
N ARG A 26 8.42 15.42 4.39
CA ARG A 26 7.20 14.71 4.77
C ARG A 26 7.34 13.20 4.51
N PRO A 27 6.72 12.31 5.33
CA PRO A 27 6.61 10.89 5.02
C PRO A 27 5.77 10.64 3.76
N LEU A 28 5.80 9.40 3.26
CA LEU A 28 4.94 8.96 2.17
C LEU A 28 3.45 9.06 2.54
N GLU A 29 2.63 9.44 1.57
CA GLU A 29 1.18 9.37 1.67
C GLU A 29 0.68 7.95 1.42
N HIS A 30 -0.56 7.68 1.84
CA HIS A 30 -1.23 6.40 1.62
C HIS A 30 -1.36 6.02 0.13
N THR A 31 -1.34 7.00 -0.78
CA THR A 31 -1.39 6.81 -2.24
C THR A 31 -0.03 6.50 -2.86
N GLN A 32 1.06 6.66 -2.11
CA GLN A 32 2.44 6.56 -2.59
C GLN A 32 3.11 5.24 -2.22
N TYR A 33 2.43 4.37 -1.47
CA TYR A 33 2.91 3.02 -1.22
C TYR A 33 2.77 2.15 -2.48
N GLU A 34 3.68 1.21 -2.63
CA GLU A 34 3.60 0.22 -3.71
C GLU A 34 2.33 -0.63 -3.60
N ARG A 35 1.74 -0.96 -4.74
CA ARG A 35 0.54 -1.79 -4.85
C ARG A 35 0.87 -3.02 -5.69
N TYR A 36 0.14 -4.12 -5.46
CA TYR A 36 0.29 -5.36 -6.21
C TYR A 36 1.66 -6.01 -6.06
N ILE A 37 2.10 -6.16 -4.81
CA ILE A 37 3.38 -6.79 -4.49
C ILE A 37 3.31 -8.29 -4.85
N PRO A 38 4.27 -8.85 -5.61
CA PRO A 38 4.23 -10.25 -6.05
C PRO A 38 4.15 -11.25 -4.89
N SER A 39 4.84 -10.96 -3.78
CA SER A 39 4.79 -11.78 -2.56
C SER A 39 3.39 -11.89 -1.96
N ALA A 40 2.52 -10.91 -2.23
CA ALA A 40 1.16 -10.87 -1.72
C ALA A 40 0.13 -11.54 -2.65
N TYR A 41 0.53 -12.12 -3.79
CA TYR A 41 -0.40 -12.82 -4.70
C TYR A 41 -1.27 -13.88 -4.03
N PRO A 42 -0.78 -14.71 -3.08
CA PRO A 42 -1.63 -15.67 -2.37
C PRO A 42 -2.82 -15.01 -1.65
N TYR A 43 -2.63 -13.82 -1.09
CA TYR A 43 -3.69 -13.08 -0.39
C TYR A 43 -4.67 -12.42 -1.36
N TYR A 44 -4.20 -11.92 -2.50
CA TYR A 44 -5.09 -11.38 -3.52
C TYR A 44 -5.97 -12.49 -4.11
N ALA A 45 -5.40 -13.65 -4.42
CA ALA A 45 -6.14 -14.79 -4.94
C ALA A 45 -7.16 -15.36 -3.94
N SER A 46 -6.82 -15.43 -2.65
CA SER A 46 -7.71 -15.99 -1.63
C SER A 46 -9.00 -15.19 -1.48
N VAL A 47 -8.94 -13.86 -1.49
CA VAL A 47 -10.13 -13.00 -1.39
C VAL A 47 -11.07 -13.24 -2.57
N PHE A 48 -10.54 -13.25 -3.81
CA PHE A 48 -11.35 -13.53 -4.99
C PHE A 48 -11.93 -14.95 -4.99
N SER A 49 -11.17 -15.94 -4.51
CA SER A 49 -11.66 -17.30 -4.36
C SER A 49 -12.85 -17.39 -3.39
N MET A 50 -12.81 -16.68 -2.26
CA MET A 50 -13.90 -16.67 -1.28
C MET A 50 -15.15 -15.97 -1.82
N MET A 51 -14.98 -14.86 -2.55
CA MET A 51 -16.09 -14.17 -3.22
C MET A 51 -16.77 -15.07 -4.25
N ALA A 52 -15.99 -15.75 -5.09
CA ALA A 52 -16.50 -16.69 -6.08
C ALA A 52 -17.21 -17.89 -5.40
N GLY A 53 -16.61 -18.43 -4.33
CA GLY A 53 -17.19 -19.52 -3.55
C GLY A 53 -18.55 -19.17 -2.97
N LEU A 54 -18.68 -17.99 -2.36
CA LEU A 54 -19.96 -17.50 -1.83
C LEU A 54 -21.01 -17.35 -2.95
N PHE A 55 -20.62 -16.81 -4.09
CA PHE A 55 -21.51 -16.62 -5.23
C PHE A 55 -22.06 -17.95 -5.77
N VAL A 56 -21.18 -18.93 -5.99
CA VAL A 56 -21.58 -20.27 -6.44
C VAL A 56 -22.43 -20.97 -5.38
N PHE A 57 -22.01 -20.91 -4.12
CA PHE A 57 -22.76 -21.46 -3.00
C PHE A 57 -24.18 -20.91 -2.96
N SER A 58 -24.35 -19.59 -3.09
CA SER A 58 -25.67 -18.96 -3.09
C SER A 58 -26.57 -19.47 -4.24
N ILE A 59 -26.04 -19.60 -5.45
CA ILE A 59 -26.80 -20.12 -6.60
C ILE A 59 -27.23 -21.56 -6.35
N VAL A 60 -26.29 -22.42 -5.97
CA VAL A 60 -26.55 -23.84 -5.74
C VAL A 60 -27.54 -24.00 -4.59
N PHE A 61 -27.32 -23.31 -3.48
CA PHE A 61 -28.18 -23.38 -2.30
C PHE A 61 -29.63 -22.95 -2.60
N LEU A 62 -29.82 -21.86 -3.35
CA LEU A 62 -31.16 -21.38 -3.70
C LEU A 62 -31.88 -22.27 -4.72
N HIS A 63 -31.15 -22.95 -5.61
CA HIS A 63 -31.74 -23.77 -6.68
C HIS A 63 -31.59 -25.28 -6.41
N MET A 64 -31.20 -25.68 -5.20
CA MET A 64 -31.06 -27.08 -4.84
C MET A 64 -32.46 -27.69 -4.68
N LYS A 65 -32.85 -28.55 -5.61
CA LYS A 65 -34.06 -29.38 -5.47
C LYS A 65 -33.71 -30.63 -4.67
N GLU A 66 -34.40 -30.87 -3.56
CA GLU A 66 -34.27 -32.13 -2.84
C GLU A 66 -34.77 -33.28 -3.72
N LYS A 67 -33.99 -34.35 -3.80
CA LYS A 67 -34.41 -35.59 -4.45
C LYS A 67 -35.35 -36.29 -3.47
N GLU A 68 -36.63 -36.43 -3.81
CA GLU A 68 -37.57 -37.23 -3.01
C GLU A 68 -36.98 -38.62 -2.81
N LYS A 69 -36.89 -39.03 -1.54
CA LYS A 69 -36.44 -40.36 -1.16
C LYS A 69 -37.55 -41.31 -1.57
N SER A 70 -37.34 -42.08 -2.64
CA SER A 70 -38.24 -43.18 -3.01
C SER A 70 -38.03 -44.29 -1.98
N ASP A 71 -38.98 -44.43 -1.05
CA ASP A 71 -39.13 -45.60 -0.17
C ASP A 71 -39.35 -46.88 -0.99
#